data_AF-A0A9D9UR36-F1
#
_entry.id   AF-A0A9D9UR36-F1
#
_cell.length_a   1.000
_cell.length_b   1.000
_cell.length_c   1.000
_cell.angle_alpha   90.00
_cell.angle_beta   90.00
_cell.angle_gamma   90.00
#
_symmetry.space_group_name_H-M   'P 1'
#
loop_
_entity.id
_entity.type
_entity.pdbx_description
1 polymer ?
#
loop_
_entity_poly.entity_id
_entity_poly.type
_entity_poly.pdbx_seq_one_letter_code
_entity_poly.pdbx_strand_id
1 'polypeptide(L)' 'MDTYIALKVESTDEILMALLTQFEFESFEENDDHFIAYINEKNLDDQSRIDISEIIQPYTDKFSFEVIAP' A
#
# COMPACT_ATOMS: atom_id res chain seq x y z
N MET A 1 -14.27 -14.69 6.86
CA MET A 1 -12.87 -14.60 6.43
C MET A 1 -12.66 -13.16 6.05
N ASP A 2 -11.64 -12.53 6.62
CA ASP A 2 -11.27 -11.18 6.24
C ASP A 2 -10.38 -11.25 4.99
N THR A 3 -10.68 -10.42 4.00
CA THR A 3 -9.91 -10.28 2.78
C THR A 3 -8.91 -9.15 2.99
N TYR A 4 -7.66 -9.39 2.64
CA TYR A 4 -6.61 -8.38 2.73
C TYR A 4 -6.19 -7.92 1.34
N ILE A 5 -5.78 -6.66 1.24
CA ILE A 5 -5.16 -6.11 0.05
C ILE A 5 -3.70 -5.84 0.39
N ALA A 6 -2.80 -6.39 -0.42
CA ALA A 6 -1.40 -6.02 -0.42
C ALA A 6 -1.17 -4.92 -1.45
N LEU A 7 -0.72 -3.76 -0.98
CA LEU A 7 -0.14 -2.73 -1.82
C LEU A 7 1.36 -3.02 -1.93
N LYS A 8 1.81 -3.45 -3.10
CA LYS A 8 3.23 -3.59 -3.41
C LYS A 8 3.73 -2.33 -4.12
N VAL A 9 4.85 -1.77 -3.67
CA VAL A 9 5.45 -0.56 -4.26
C VAL A 9 6.94 -0.80 -4.48
N GLU A 10 7.42 -0.74 -5.74
CA GLU A 10 8.86 -0.81 -6.05
C GLU A 10 9.54 0.52 -5.68
N SER A 11 9.74 0.72 -4.38
CA SER A 11 10.46 1.79 -3.74
C SER A 11 10.83 1.35 -2.32
N THR A 12 11.90 1.89 -1.76
CA THR A 12 12.28 1.74 -0.35
C THR A 12 12.37 3.12 0.33
N ASP A 13 11.66 4.12 -0.21
CA ASP A 13 11.67 5.47 0.33
C ASP A 13 10.89 5.53 1.65
N GLU A 14 11.60 5.76 2.75
CA GLU A 14 11.03 5.88 4.10
C GLU A 14 10.02 7.03 4.21
N ILE A 15 10.17 8.11 3.43
CA ILE A 15 9.22 9.22 3.41
C ILE A 15 7.90 8.74 2.81
N LEU A 16 7.94 7.96 1.73
CA LEU A 16 6.74 7.39 1.14
C LEU A 16 6.04 6.45 2.14
N MET A 17 6.79 5.58 2.81
CA MET A 17 6.23 4.71 3.85
C MET A 17 5.57 5.52 4.97
N ALA A 18 6.22 6.59 5.44
CA ALA A 18 5.66 7.49 6.45
C ALA A 18 4.38 8.18 5.96
N LEU A 19 4.32 8.64 4.71
CA LEU A 19 3.11 9.23 4.14
C LEU A 19 1.95 8.23 4.11
N LEU A 20 2.24 6.96 3.83
CA LEU A 20 1.23 5.91 3.79
C LEU A 20 0.67 5.53 5.17
N THR A 21 1.35 5.85 6.27
CA THR A 21 0.81 5.63 7.63
C THR A 21 -0.43 6.47 7.95
N GLN A 22 -0.77 7.44 7.11
CA GLN A 22 -2.03 8.19 7.20
C GLN A 22 -3.27 7.34 6.86
N PHE A 23 -3.07 6.20 6.22
CA PHE A 23 -4.11 5.22 5.91
C PHE A 23 -4.08 4.07 6.91
N GLU A 24 -5.18 3.31 6.99
CA GLU A 24 -5.35 2.19 7.93
C GLU A 24 -4.60 0.90 7.50
N PHE A 25 -3.35 1.03 7.05
CA PHE A 25 -2.48 -0.12 6.86
C PHE A 25 -2.18 -0.79 8.21
N GLU A 26 -2.40 -2.10 8.28
CA GLU A 26 -2.21 -2.90 9.48
C GLU A 26 -0.75 -3.34 9.66
N SER A 27 0.00 -3.45 8.57
CA SER A 27 1.42 -3.82 8.60
C SER A 27 2.17 -3.38 7.34
N PHE A 28 3.48 -3.24 7.49
CA PHE A 28 4.43 -2.96 6.41
C PHE A 28 5.54 -4.02 6.46
N GLU A 29 5.87 -4.57 5.29
CA GLU A 29 6.99 -5.47 5.06
C GLU A 29 7.97 -4.82 4.09
N GLU A 30 9.20 -4.61 4.53
CA GLU A 30 10.26 -4.00 3.72
C GLU A 30 11.17 -5.09 3.16
N ASN A 31 11.46 -4.99 1.86
CA ASN A 31 12.39 -5.83 1.12
C ASN A 31 13.49 -4.96 0.49
N ASP A 32 14.51 -5.58 -0.09
CA ASP A 32 15.68 -4.88 -0.65
C ASP A 32 15.33 -3.83 -1.74
N ASP A 33 14.24 -4.04 -2.50
CA ASP A 33 13.86 -3.23 -3.65
C ASP A 33 12.39 -2.75 -3.65
N HIS A 34 11.60 -3.15 -2.66
CA HIS A 34 10.19 -2.79 -2.55
C HIS A 34 9.70 -2.90 -1.11
N PHE A 35 8.56 -2.29 -0.82
CA PHE A 35 7.79 -2.62 0.38
C PHE A 35 6.39 -3.10 0.01
N ILE A 36 5.78 -3.80 0.96
CA ILE A 36 4.39 -4.24 0.90
C ILE A 36 3.65 -3.68 2.10
N ALA A 37 2.52 -3.04 1.87
CA ALA A 37 1.64 -2.54 2.91
C ALA A 37 0.31 -3.30 2.86
N TYR A 38 -0.16 -3.78 4.01
CA TYR A 38 -1.37 -4.62 4.10
C TYR A 38 -2.52 -3.84 4.71
N ILE A 39 -3.67 -3.83 4.05
CA ILE A 39 -4.90 -3.18 4.52
C ILE A 39 -6.08 -4.13 4.40
N ASN A 40 -7.01 -4.08 5.36
CA ASN A 40 -8.26 -4.81 5.24
C ASN A 40 -9.07 -4.27 4.06
N GLU A 41 -9.63 -5.14 3.21
CA GLU A 41 -10.45 -4.72 2.07
C GLU A 41 -11.61 -3.80 2.49
N LYS A 42 -12.16 -3.99 3.70
CA LYS A 42 -13.24 -3.16 4.25
C LYS A 42 -12.83 -1.72 4.53
N ASN A 43 -11.53 -1.47 4.72
CA ASN A 43 -10.96 -0.16 5.04
C ASN A 43 -10.37 0.52 3.79
N LEU A 44 -10.46 -0.11 2.61
CA LEU A 44 -9.93 0.41 1.36
C LEU A 44 -11.07 0.66 0.36
N ASP A 45 -11.68 1.84 0.44
CA ASP A 45 -12.67 2.29 -0.54
C ASP A 45 -12.01 2.86 -1.80
N ASP A 46 -12.83 3.15 -2.82
CA ASP A 46 -12.35 3.66 -4.11
C ASP A 46 -11.63 5.01 -3.98
N GLN A 47 -12.05 5.86 -3.04
CA GLN A 47 -11.41 7.16 -2.82
C GLN A 47 -10.02 6.98 -2.20
N SER A 48 -9.90 6.12 -1.18
CA SER A 48 -8.62 5.79 -0.55
C SER A 48 -7.63 5.20 -1.55
N ARG A 49 -8.10 4.37 -2.50
CA ARG A 49 -7.25 3.85 -3.59
C ARG A 49 -6.70 4.96 -4.48
N ILE A 50 -7.51 5.96 -4.80
CA ILE A 50 -7.09 7.13 -5.59
C ILE A 50 -6.06 7.94 -4.78
N ASP A 51 -6.37 8.27 -3.53
CA ASP A 51 -5.51 9.09 -2.66
C ASP A 51 -4.14 8.43 -2.44
N ILE A 52 -4.12 7.12 -2.19
CA ILE A 52 -2.88 6.33 -2.07
C ILE A 52 -2.09 6.37 -3.39
N SER A 53 -2.75 6.22 -4.53
CA SER A 53 -2.10 6.24 -5.83
C SER A 53 -1.47 7.61 -6.13
N GLU A 54 -2.16 8.71 -5.79
CA GLU A 54 -1.64 10.07 -5.94
C GLU A 54 -0.42 10.35 -5.05
N ILE A 55 -0.35 9.73 -3.87
CA ILE A 55 0.81 9.81 -2.97
C ILE A 55 2.01 9.02 -3.51
N ILE A 56 1.78 7.86 -4.15
CA ILE A 56 2.85 6.98 -4.64
C ILE A 56 3.42 7.47 -5.98
N GLN A 57 2.58 7.95 -6.90
CA GLN A 57 2.96 8.33 -8.26
C GLN A 57 4.17 9.29 -8.37
N PRO A 58 4.38 10.26 -7.47
CA PRO A 58 5.57 11.11 -7.47
C PRO A 58 6.89 10.37 -7.20
N TYR A 59 6.83 9.20 -6.56
CA TYR A 59 8.00 8.40 -6.16
C TYR A 59 8.25 7.23 -7.11
N THR A 60 7.18 6.59 -7.60
CA THR A 60 7.27 5.46 -8.53
C THR A 60 5.94 5.25 -9.27
N ASP A 61 6.02 4.77 -10.51
CA ASP A 61 4.88 4.31 -11.30
C ASP A 61 4.64 2.79 -11.16
N LYS A 62 5.52 2.11 -10.41
CA LYS A 62 5.50 0.66 -10.24
C LYS A 62 4.90 0.26 -8.90
N PHE A 63 3.58 0.19 -8.87
CA PHE A 63 2.84 -0.32 -7.73
C PHE A 63 1.61 -1.13 -8.15
N SER A 64 1.16 -2.05 -7.31
CA SER A 64 -0.02 -2.88 -7.54
C SER A 64 -0.80 -3.11 -6.25
N PHE A 65 -2.12 -3.26 -6.39
CA PHE A 65 -2.98 -3.75 -5.33
C PHE A 65 -3.36 -5.20 -5.63
N GLU A 66 -3.00 -6.11 -4.74
CA GLU A 66 -3.24 -7.55 -4.89
C GLU A 66 -4.16 -8.05 -3.77
N VAL A 67 -5.19 -8.80 -4.13
CA VAL A 67 -6.10 -9.42 -3.16
C VAL A 67 -5.42 -10.65 -2.58
N ILE A 68 -5.23 -10.64 -1.27
CA ILE A 68 -4.77 -11.79 -0.50
C ILE A 68 -5.99 -12.39 0.19
N ALA A 69 -6.56 -13.41 -0.45
CA ALA A 69 -7.55 -14.28 0.18
C ALA A 69 -6.82 -15.31 1.07
N PRO A 70 -7.38 -15.70 2.23
CA PRO A 70 -6.90 -16.85 2.98
C PRO A 70 -7.09 -18.17 2.23
#